data_AF-A0A966VEE0-F1
#
_entry.id   AF-A0A966VEE0-F1
#
_cell.length_a   1.000
_cell.length_b   1.000
_cell.length_c   1.000
_cell.angle_alpha   90.00
_cell.angle_beta   90.00
_cell.angle_gamma   90.00
#
_symmetry.space_group_name_H-M   'P 1'
#
loop_
_entity.id
_entity.type
_entity.pdbx_description
1 polymer ?
#
loop_
_entity_poly.entity_id
_entity_poly.type
_entity_poly.pdbx_seq_one_letter_code
_entity_poly.pdbx_strand_id
1 'polypeptide(L)'
;MDGEEIEGEQTNSDNDVPVSVASSGLEDMSCFSVQRVCFWCFLLYMDGDKPMEAMKADYKCLFCPARRPAANVVTHRTRGTLCRVDFTHMSFQPALCDTACPSMCGAALADQMSLYRHLREVCPRTPVTCACGAVMTRARWAMHRDTCGEYATCQLCEERVHRRGLSEHCFHQHRHIICYMCGLPVSIERTARHFADECVNRPQLCTVCLQMVRQTEWEQHVRDHLRHIREAWEHQQTFVQRATQELSLLRTLLLERGNAQEADEAGSRDDLREEQESR
;
A
#
# COMPACT_ATOMS: atom_id res chain seq x y z
N MET A 1 31.30 -10.67 -50.87
CA MET A 1 30.04 -10.98 -50.19
C MET A 1 29.81 -9.87 -49.17
N ASP A 2 29.90 -8.62 -49.61
CA ASP A 2 28.86 -7.86 -50.36
C ASP A 2 27.82 -7.45 -49.30
N GLY A 3 27.75 -6.21 -48.79
CA GLY A 3 27.96 -4.93 -49.45
C GLY A 3 26.62 -4.47 -49.98
N GLU A 4 25.86 -3.71 -49.18
CA GLU A 4 24.69 -2.96 -49.66
C GLU A 4 24.45 -1.76 -48.73
N GLU A 5 25.13 -0.67 -49.07
CA GLU A 5 24.75 0.70 -48.72
C GLU A 5 23.52 1.08 -49.55
N ILE A 6 22.49 1.63 -48.92
CA ILE A 6 21.37 2.26 -49.61
C ILE A 6 21.48 3.75 -49.34
N GLU A 7 22.14 4.43 -50.26
CA GLU A 7 22.00 5.87 -50.49
C GLU A 7 20.66 6.14 -51.18
N GLY A 8 19.92 7.12 -50.66
CA GLY A 8 18.66 7.59 -51.23
C GLY A 8 18.62 9.11 -51.19
N GLU A 9 19.33 9.75 -52.13
CA GLU A 9 19.08 11.12 -52.56
C GLU A 9 17.88 11.17 -53.51
N GLN A 10 16.92 12.07 -53.26
CA GLN A 10 16.03 12.69 -54.26
C GLN A 10 15.37 13.92 -53.58
N THR A 11 15.92 15.13 -53.78
CA THR A 11 15.59 16.14 -54.81
C THR A 11 14.23 16.83 -54.65
N ASN A 12 14.33 18.13 -54.36
CA ASN A 12 13.55 19.26 -54.87
C ASN A 12 12.02 19.22 -54.79
N SER A 13 11.45 20.17 -54.05
CA SER A 13 10.68 21.24 -54.72
C SER A 13 10.48 22.42 -53.79
N ASP A 14 11.00 23.55 -54.25
CA ASP A 14 10.65 24.88 -53.81
C ASP A 14 9.12 25.06 -53.86
N ASN A 15 8.55 25.42 -52.70
CA ASN A 15 7.27 26.10 -52.64
C ASN A 15 7.49 27.40 -51.87
N ASP A 16 7.97 28.41 -52.59
CA ASP A 16 7.84 29.82 -52.23
C ASP A 16 6.35 30.17 -52.17
N VAL A 17 5.76 29.94 -51.00
CA VAL A 17 4.46 30.53 -50.65
C VAL A 17 4.74 31.94 -50.14
N PRO A 18 4.17 33.00 -50.74
CA PRO A 18 4.30 34.34 -50.22
C PRO A 18 3.65 34.37 -48.83
N VAL A 19 4.47 34.50 -47.78
CA VAL A 19 4.02 34.82 -46.43
C VAL A 19 3.51 36.26 -46.48
N SER A 20 2.28 36.41 -46.93
CA SER A 20 1.47 37.57 -46.63
C SER A 20 1.33 37.63 -45.11
N VAL A 21 1.97 38.63 -44.52
CA VAL A 21 1.78 39.01 -43.12
C VAL A 21 0.36 39.56 -43.01
N ALA A 22 -0.60 38.64 -42.93
CA ALA A 22 -1.94 38.94 -42.47
C ALA A 22 -1.83 39.15 -40.95
N SER A 23 -1.72 40.42 -40.59
CA SER A 23 -1.90 40.97 -39.25
C SER A 23 -3.36 40.79 -38.81
N SER A 24 -3.78 39.55 -38.68
CA SER A 24 -5.13 39.17 -38.27
C SER A 24 -5.02 37.93 -37.39
N GLY A 25 -5.03 38.14 -36.07
CA GLY A 25 -5.01 37.02 -35.13
C GLY A 25 -4.70 37.34 -33.67
N LEU A 26 -4.48 38.60 -33.29
CA LEU A 26 -4.35 39.00 -31.88
C LEU A 26 -5.63 39.59 -31.26
N GLU A 27 -6.69 39.77 -32.05
CA GLU A 27 -7.92 40.42 -31.58
C GLU A 27 -8.98 39.44 -31.04
N ASP A 28 -8.77 38.12 -31.13
CA ASP A 28 -9.73 37.12 -30.64
C ASP A 28 -9.14 36.11 -29.64
N MET A 29 -8.24 36.58 -28.76
CA MET A 29 -8.05 35.90 -27.47
C MET A 29 -9.22 36.27 -26.55
N SER A 30 -10.38 35.66 -26.80
CA SER A 30 -11.52 35.77 -25.90
C SER A 30 -11.11 35.35 -24.49
N CYS A 31 -11.31 36.26 -23.53
CA CYS A 31 -10.92 36.13 -22.12
C CYS A 31 -11.63 35.00 -21.34
N PHE A 32 -12.24 34.02 -22.01
CA PHE A 32 -13.16 33.06 -21.39
C PHE A 32 -12.49 31.78 -20.85
N SER A 33 -11.18 31.63 -20.99
CA SER A 33 -10.50 30.38 -20.57
C SER A 33 -9.43 30.54 -19.49
N VAL A 34 -9.19 31.77 -18.99
CA VAL A 34 -8.23 32.00 -17.90
C VAL A 34 -8.92 32.77 -16.78
N GLN A 35 -9.33 32.07 -15.72
CA GLN A 35 -9.73 32.71 -14.48
C GLN A 35 -8.49 33.32 -13.82
N ARG A 36 -8.19 34.56 -14.17
CA ARG A 36 -7.09 35.33 -13.57
C ARG A 36 -7.58 35.91 -12.26
N VAL A 37 -7.30 35.23 -11.17
CA VAL A 37 -7.42 35.79 -9.82
C VAL A 37 -6.08 36.40 -9.45
N CYS A 38 -6.08 37.55 -8.78
CA CYS A 38 -4.86 37.98 -8.13
C CYS A 38 -4.44 36.90 -7.13
N PHE A 39 -3.14 36.73 -6.95
CA PHE A 39 -2.58 35.71 -6.06
C PHE A 39 -3.20 35.75 -4.65
N TRP A 40 -3.61 36.95 -4.21
CA TRP A 40 -4.31 37.17 -2.94
C TRP A 40 -5.71 36.52 -2.87
N CYS A 41 -6.54 36.73 -3.89
CA CYS A 41 -7.83 36.08 -4.00
C CYS A 41 -7.66 34.55 -4.02
N PHE A 42 -6.69 34.04 -4.79
CA PHE A 42 -6.37 32.62 -4.82
C PHE A 42 -6.04 32.02 -3.44
N LEU A 43 -5.19 32.68 -2.66
CA LEU A 43 -4.84 32.20 -1.32
C LEU A 43 -6.01 32.23 -0.32
N LEU A 44 -6.89 33.24 -0.38
CA LEU A 44 -8.09 33.32 0.48
C LEU A 44 -9.18 32.30 0.13
N TYR A 45 -9.28 31.88 -1.14
CA TYR A 45 -10.22 30.83 -1.58
C TYR A 45 -9.78 29.41 -1.16
N MET A 46 -8.51 29.23 -0.81
CA MET A 46 -7.93 27.92 -0.47
C MET A 46 -8.01 27.55 1.02
N ASP A 47 -8.59 28.41 1.89
CA ASP A 47 -8.96 28.07 3.28
C ASP A 47 -10.18 27.12 3.32
N GLY A 48 -9.98 25.90 2.82
CA GLY A 48 -10.99 24.90 2.45
C GLY A 48 -11.69 24.14 3.58
N ASP A 49 -11.83 24.70 4.78
CA ASP A 49 -12.41 23.99 5.93
C ASP A 49 -13.88 24.31 6.22
N LYS A 50 -14.57 25.00 5.30
CA LYS A 50 -16.02 25.28 5.45
C LYS A 50 -16.85 24.40 4.52
N PRO A 51 -17.94 23.77 5.02
CA PRO A 51 -18.89 23.09 4.14
C PRO A 51 -19.55 24.11 3.20
N MET A 52 -19.86 23.66 1.98
CA MET A 52 -20.32 24.51 0.88
C MET A 52 -21.55 25.35 1.27
N GLU A 53 -22.41 24.83 2.15
CA GLU A 53 -23.63 25.50 2.61
C GLU A 53 -23.37 26.65 3.60
N ALA A 54 -22.21 26.67 4.25
CA ALA A 54 -21.82 27.72 5.20
C ALA A 54 -21.07 28.89 4.54
N MET A 55 -20.76 28.79 3.25
CA MET A 55 -20.08 29.82 2.49
C MET A 55 -21.07 30.87 2.03
N LYS A 56 -20.98 32.09 2.58
CA LYS A 56 -21.79 33.23 2.12
C LYS A 56 -21.40 33.58 0.68
N ALA A 57 -22.39 33.58 -0.20
CA ALA A 57 -22.27 33.93 -1.60
C ALA A 57 -21.95 35.43 -1.71
N ASP A 58 -20.71 35.76 -2.07
CA ASP A 58 -20.36 36.91 -2.93
C ASP A 58 -18.84 37.02 -3.11
N TYR A 59 -18.38 36.96 -4.36
CA TYR A 59 -16.95 36.98 -4.70
C TYR A 59 -16.67 37.72 -6.01
N LYS A 60 -15.61 38.53 -6.02
CA LYS A 60 -15.20 39.43 -7.14
C LYS A 60 -13.69 39.36 -7.35
N CYS A 61 -13.22 39.14 -8.59
CA CYS A 61 -11.81 39.34 -8.95
C CYS A 61 -11.52 40.84 -9.16
N LEU A 62 -10.43 41.32 -8.57
CA LEU A 62 -10.21 42.73 -8.23
C LEU A 62 -9.01 43.39 -8.92
N PHE A 63 -8.61 42.91 -10.10
CA PHE A 63 -7.98 43.74 -11.14
C PHE A 63 -8.68 45.11 -11.35
N CYS A 64 -10.02 45.20 -11.23
CA CYS A 64 -10.77 46.43 -11.56
C CYS A 64 -12.23 46.44 -11.01
N PRO A 65 -12.95 47.60 -11.03
CA PRO A 65 -13.80 48.03 -9.90
C PRO A 65 -15.25 47.51 -9.81
N ALA A 66 -15.75 46.53 -10.58
CA ALA A 66 -17.18 46.10 -10.52
C ALA A 66 -17.46 44.76 -9.80
N ARG A 67 -18.37 44.71 -8.81
CA ARG A 67 -18.88 43.45 -8.18
C ARG A 67 -19.78 42.69 -9.17
N ARG A 68 -19.73 41.35 -9.21
CA ARG A 68 -20.73 40.50 -9.89
C ARG A 68 -20.99 39.15 -9.20
N PRO A 69 -22.16 38.53 -9.42
CA PRO A 69 -22.71 37.45 -8.60
C PRO A 69 -22.27 36.04 -9.02
N ALA A 70 -22.43 35.11 -8.09
CA ALA A 70 -21.83 33.76 -8.03
C ALA A 70 -22.35 32.70 -9.04
N ALA A 71 -23.28 33.02 -9.94
CA ALA A 71 -24.02 31.98 -10.67
C ALA A 71 -23.20 31.15 -11.69
N ASN A 72 -22.03 31.60 -12.15
CA ASN A 72 -21.38 30.99 -13.33
C ASN A 72 -19.91 30.60 -13.16
N VAL A 73 -19.41 30.41 -11.92
CA VAL A 73 -18.08 29.83 -11.69
C VAL A 73 -18.20 28.43 -11.09
N VAL A 74 -19.03 27.62 -11.74
CA VAL A 74 -18.98 26.17 -11.61
C VAL A 74 -19.02 25.59 -13.02
N THR A 75 -17.84 25.25 -13.53
CA THR A 75 -17.51 23.95 -14.14
C THR A 75 -16.17 24.09 -14.87
N HIS A 76 -15.13 23.49 -14.32
CA HIS A 76 -14.25 22.59 -15.09
C HIS A 76 -13.39 21.78 -14.11
N ARG A 77 -14.01 20.74 -13.56
CA ARG A 77 -13.31 19.56 -13.06
C ARG A 77 -12.83 18.75 -14.26
N THR A 78 -11.63 19.07 -14.73
CA THR A 78 -10.75 18.14 -15.43
C THR A 78 -9.36 18.40 -14.90
N ARG A 79 -8.62 17.35 -14.52
CA ARG A 79 -7.22 17.40 -14.10
C ARG A 79 -6.42 18.17 -15.18
N GLY A 80 -6.21 19.48 -15.04
CA GLY A 80 -5.44 20.25 -16.03
C GLY A 80 -5.61 21.77 -16.07
N THR A 81 -6.74 22.36 -15.68
CA THR A 81 -6.93 23.83 -15.76
C THR A 81 -6.65 24.50 -14.41
N LEU A 82 -5.37 24.60 -14.11
CA LEU A 82 -4.85 25.42 -13.02
C LEU A 82 -5.14 26.90 -13.32
N CYS A 83 -5.62 27.65 -12.33
CA CYS A 83 -5.45 29.11 -12.33
C CYS A 83 -3.98 29.41 -12.63
N ARG A 84 -3.70 30.03 -13.78
CA ARG A 84 -2.33 30.34 -14.20
C ARG A 84 -2.02 31.75 -13.73
N VAL A 85 -1.12 31.88 -12.76
CA VAL A 85 -0.57 33.17 -12.34
C VAL A 85 0.22 33.75 -13.53
N ASP A 86 -0.19 34.90 -14.03
CA ASP A 86 0.45 35.56 -15.18
C ASP A 86 1.63 36.40 -14.69
N PHE A 87 2.81 35.76 -14.60
CA PHE A 87 4.04 36.39 -14.15
C PHE A 87 4.58 37.45 -15.11
N THR A 88 4.22 37.37 -16.39
CA THR A 88 4.67 38.28 -17.44
C THR A 88 4.21 39.71 -17.17
N HIS A 89 2.97 39.90 -16.70
CA HIS A 89 2.46 41.24 -16.38
C HIS A 89 2.91 41.74 -14.99
N MET A 90 3.24 40.81 -14.08
CA MET A 90 3.78 41.09 -12.74
C MET A 90 5.21 41.65 -12.80
N SER A 91 6.00 41.29 -13.82
CA SER A 91 7.34 41.85 -14.07
C SER A 91 7.36 43.25 -14.68
N PHE A 92 6.24 43.74 -15.24
CA PHE A 92 6.18 45.06 -15.92
C PHE A 92 5.68 46.22 -15.04
N GLN A 93 5.39 46.00 -13.75
CA GLN A 93 5.03 47.07 -12.81
C GLN A 93 6.15 47.34 -11.79
N PRO A 94 7.20 48.09 -12.15
CA PRO A 94 8.30 48.42 -11.24
C PRO A 94 7.91 49.40 -10.11
N ALA A 95 6.78 50.11 -10.22
CA ALA A 95 6.41 51.21 -9.31
C ALA A 95 5.67 50.79 -8.02
N LEU A 96 5.40 49.50 -7.81
CA LEU A 96 4.71 48.98 -6.60
C LEU A 96 5.64 48.15 -5.69
N CYS A 97 6.95 48.17 -5.95
CA CYS A 97 7.93 47.21 -5.43
C CYS A 97 8.52 47.52 -4.04
N ASP A 98 7.70 47.99 -3.12
CA ASP A 98 7.89 47.70 -1.69
C ASP A 98 6.93 46.56 -1.32
N THR A 99 7.07 45.43 -2.02
CA THR A 99 6.22 44.26 -1.77
C THR A 99 6.67 43.56 -0.49
N ALA A 100 6.28 44.14 0.64
CA ALA A 100 6.34 43.47 1.93
C ALA A 100 5.49 42.19 1.89
N CYS A 101 6.04 41.14 2.48
CA CYS A 101 5.38 39.87 2.68
C CYS A 101 4.01 40.06 3.36
N PRO A 102 2.88 39.76 2.69
CA PRO A 102 1.54 40.08 3.17
C PRO A 102 1.13 39.23 4.38
N SER A 103 1.79 38.10 4.61
CA SER A 103 1.65 37.33 5.85
C SER A 103 2.32 38.03 7.05
N MET A 104 2.81 39.26 6.87
CA MET A 104 3.49 40.07 7.87
C MET A 104 4.70 39.34 8.46
N CYS A 105 5.38 38.57 7.61
CA CYS A 105 6.59 37.83 7.99
C CYS A 105 7.85 38.71 8.04
N GLY A 106 7.73 39.99 7.68
CA GLY A 106 8.81 40.98 7.72
C GLY A 106 9.76 40.96 6.52
N ALA A 107 9.59 40.05 5.56
CA ALA A 107 10.40 40.04 4.34
C ALA A 107 9.94 41.16 3.40
N ALA A 108 10.88 42.04 3.00
CA ALA A 108 10.71 42.97 1.89
C ALA A 108 11.33 42.33 0.64
N LEU A 109 10.58 42.26 -0.45
CA LEU A 109 10.98 41.55 -1.65
C LEU A 109 10.96 42.51 -2.84
N ALA A 110 12.05 42.48 -3.63
CA ALA A 110 12.33 43.45 -4.69
C ALA A 110 11.36 43.37 -5.88
N ASP A 111 10.69 42.23 -6.06
CA ASP A 111 9.74 42.02 -7.13
C ASP A 111 8.70 40.94 -6.76
N GLN A 112 7.65 40.86 -7.57
CA GLN A 112 6.53 39.94 -7.37
C GLN A 112 6.91 38.46 -7.61
N MET A 113 7.95 38.17 -8.40
CA MET A 113 8.43 36.80 -8.61
C MET A 113 9.14 36.27 -7.36
N SER A 114 9.93 37.13 -6.73
CA SER A 114 10.59 36.92 -5.44
C SER A 114 9.57 36.79 -4.32
N LEU A 115 8.50 37.61 -4.34
CA LEU A 115 7.33 37.43 -3.46
C LEU A 115 6.66 36.06 -3.64
N TYR A 116 6.44 35.64 -4.88
CA TYR A 116 5.82 34.36 -5.18
C TYR A 116 6.69 33.19 -4.68
N ARG A 117 7.98 33.18 -5.04
CA ARG A 117 8.94 32.17 -4.58
C ARG A 117 8.99 32.14 -3.05
N HIS A 118 9.06 33.31 -2.42
CA HIS A 118 9.04 33.43 -0.98
C HIS A 118 7.78 32.79 -0.38
N LEU A 119 6.57 33.15 -0.81
CA LEU A 119 5.34 32.60 -0.26
C LEU A 119 5.24 31.08 -0.49
N ARG A 120 5.61 30.62 -1.69
CA ARG A 120 5.54 29.21 -2.06
C ARG A 120 6.52 28.33 -1.31
N GLU A 121 7.74 28.79 -1.05
CA GLU A 121 8.84 27.90 -0.60
C GLU A 121 9.42 28.31 0.75
N VAL A 122 9.45 29.61 1.07
CA VAL A 122 10.26 30.14 2.17
C VAL A 122 9.43 30.65 3.34
N CYS A 123 8.29 31.29 3.07
CA CYS A 123 7.55 32.05 4.06
C CYS A 123 7.11 31.17 5.23
N PRO A 124 7.51 31.49 6.47
CA PRO A 124 7.22 30.68 7.65
C PRO A 124 5.73 30.66 8.01
N ARG A 125 4.96 31.65 7.53
CA ARG A 125 3.54 31.83 7.83
C ARG A 125 2.61 31.26 6.76
N THR A 126 3.15 30.77 5.64
CA THR A 126 2.33 30.11 4.62
C THR A 126 1.68 28.86 5.20
N PRO A 127 0.35 28.68 5.05
CA PRO A 127 -0.33 27.46 5.45
C PRO A 127 0.11 26.30 4.55
N VAL A 128 0.32 25.15 5.16
CA VAL A 128 0.69 23.88 4.55
C VAL A 128 -0.28 22.82 5.06
N THR A 129 -0.82 22.05 4.14
CA THR A 129 -1.70 20.93 4.46
C THR A 129 -0.88 19.64 4.52
N CYS A 130 -0.95 18.96 5.66
CA CYS A 130 -0.36 17.63 5.82
C CYS A 130 -1.23 16.56 5.16
N ALA A 131 -0.64 15.42 4.81
CA ALA A 131 -1.38 14.24 4.37
C ALA A 131 -2.39 13.72 5.42
N CYS A 132 -2.18 14.02 6.71
CA CYS A 132 -3.14 13.71 7.77
C CYS A 132 -4.36 14.64 7.80
N GLY A 133 -4.42 15.63 6.90
CA GLY A 133 -5.49 16.64 6.82
C GLY A 133 -5.25 17.89 7.66
N ALA A 134 -4.26 17.90 8.56
CA ALA A 134 -3.97 19.07 9.39
C ALA A 134 -3.42 20.24 8.56
N VAL A 135 -3.96 21.44 8.78
CA VAL A 135 -3.49 22.69 8.17
C VAL A 135 -2.71 23.49 9.22
N MET A 136 -1.49 23.91 8.88
CA MET A 136 -0.62 24.65 9.80
C MET A 136 0.36 25.52 9.04
N THR A 137 1.03 26.44 9.73
CA THR A 137 2.07 27.27 9.11
C THR A 137 3.35 26.48 8.86
N ARG A 138 4.12 26.85 7.83
CA ARG A 138 5.43 26.26 7.51
C ARG A 138 6.40 26.26 8.71
N ALA A 139 6.37 27.28 9.57
CA ALA A 139 7.18 27.30 10.78
C ALA A 139 6.82 26.18 11.77
N ARG A 140 5.53 25.81 11.85
CA ARG A 140 5.05 24.72 12.71
C ARG A 140 5.12 23.35 12.03
N TRP A 141 5.34 23.32 10.71
CA TRP A 141 5.42 22.10 9.92
C TRP A 141 6.51 21.14 10.40
N ALA A 142 7.70 21.63 10.71
CA ALA A 142 8.81 20.79 11.18
C ALA A 142 8.42 20.05 12.48
N MET A 143 7.90 20.78 13.46
CA MET A 143 7.42 20.20 14.71
C MET A 143 6.27 19.20 14.50
N HIS A 144 5.35 19.49 13.57
CA HIS A 144 4.28 18.55 13.25
C HIS A 144 4.80 17.29 12.56
N ARG A 145 5.76 17.39 11.63
CA ARG A 145 6.41 16.24 10.99
C ARG A 145 6.95 15.27 12.04
N ASP A 146 7.45 15.79 13.16
CA ASP A 146 8.02 15.03 14.27
C ASP A 146 7.00 14.34 15.18
N THR A 147 5.70 14.67 15.07
CA THR A 147 4.63 13.97 15.82
C THR A 147 3.58 13.34 14.92
N CYS A 148 3.61 13.61 13.61
CA CYS A 148 2.58 13.18 12.69
C CYS A 148 2.66 11.67 12.39
N GLY A 149 1.51 11.00 12.44
CA GLY A 149 1.37 9.58 12.13
C GLY A 149 1.57 9.23 10.65
N GLU A 150 1.52 10.20 9.73
CA GLU A 150 1.77 9.96 8.29
C GLU A 150 3.25 9.87 7.92
N TYR A 151 4.14 10.18 8.87
CA TYR A 151 5.58 10.08 8.69
C TYR A 151 6.12 8.90 9.50
N ALA A 152 7.21 8.31 9.04
CA ALA A 152 7.96 7.28 9.76
C ALA A 152 9.44 7.65 9.77
N THR A 153 10.11 7.29 10.86
CA THR A 153 11.56 7.46 10.97
C THR A 153 12.24 6.34 10.21
N CYS A 154 13.13 6.69 9.28
CA CYS A 154 13.99 5.73 8.62
C CYS A 154 14.96 5.12 9.64
N GLN A 155 14.99 3.80 9.76
CA GLN A 155 15.86 3.09 10.71
C GLN A 155 17.35 3.16 10.34
N LEU A 156 17.69 3.62 9.13
CA LEU A 156 19.07 3.65 8.62
C LEU A 156 19.72 5.04 8.73
N CYS A 157 18.94 6.11 8.59
CA CYS A 157 19.46 7.50 8.64
C CYS A 157 18.70 8.42 9.60
N GLU A 158 17.72 7.89 10.34
CA GLU A 158 16.90 8.63 11.32
C GLU A 158 16.06 9.77 10.72
N GLU A 159 16.02 9.91 9.39
CA GLU A 159 15.19 10.92 8.72
C GLU A 159 13.70 10.56 8.81
N ARG A 160 12.83 11.54 9.10
CA ARG A 160 11.37 11.37 9.08
C ARG A 160 10.80 11.44 7.66
N VAL A 161 10.64 10.31 7.01
CA VAL A 161 10.09 10.24 5.64
C VAL A 161 8.58 10.02 5.69
N HIS A 162 7.85 10.47 4.66
CA HIS A 162 6.44 10.14 4.52
C HIS A 162 6.27 8.61 4.44
N ARG A 163 5.33 8.02 5.18
CA ARG A 163 5.18 6.54 5.28
C ARG A 163 5.07 5.86 3.92
N ARG A 164 4.28 6.44 3.02
CA ARG A 164 4.10 5.90 1.65
C ARG A 164 5.38 5.95 0.80
N GLY A 165 6.32 6.84 1.12
CA GLY A 165 7.60 7.00 0.43
C GLY A 165 8.78 6.36 1.16
N LEU A 166 8.55 5.68 2.29
CA LEU A 166 9.65 5.10 3.08
C LEU A 166 10.41 4.02 2.30
N SER A 167 9.69 3.12 1.62
CA SER A 167 10.32 2.07 0.82
C SER A 167 11.16 2.64 -0.34
N GLU A 168 10.65 3.67 -1.00
CA GLU A 168 11.36 4.38 -2.09
C GLU A 168 12.61 5.09 -1.56
N HIS A 169 12.50 5.77 -0.42
CA HIS A 169 13.64 6.38 0.26
C HIS A 169 14.72 5.33 0.60
N CYS A 170 14.33 4.21 1.22
CA CYS A 170 15.27 3.14 1.55
C CYS A 170 15.95 2.58 0.30
N PHE A 171 15.21 2.45 -0.80
CA PHE A 171 15.75 1.93 -2.05
C PHE A 171 16.77 2.88 -2.69
N HIS A 172 16.43 4.17 -2.83
CA HIS A 172 17.28 5.13 -3.53
C HIS A 172 18.43 5.68 -2.67
N GLN A 173 18.20 5.95 -1.38
CA GLN A 173 19.21 6.56 -0.51
C GLN A 173 20.14 5.52 0.10
N HIS A 174 19.61 4.34 0.46
CA HIS A 174 20.36 3.35 1.23
C HIS A 174 20.65 2.07 0.45
N ARG A 175 20.04 1.87 -0.73
CA ARG A 175 20.07 0.58 -1.45
C ARG A 175 19.53 -0.58 -0.59
N HIS A 176 18.45 -0.30 0.14
CA HIS A 176 17.74 -1.26 0.99
C HIS A 176 16.27 -1.40 0.57
N ILE A 177 15.69 -2.57 0.81
CA ILE A 177 14.27 -2.85 0.64
C ILE A 177 13.69 -3.14 2.02
N ILE A 178 12.49 -2.62 2.31
CA ILE A 178 11.76 -2.95 3.52
C ILE A 178 11.11 -4.32 3.33
N CYS A 179 11.52 -5.31 4.12
CA CYS A 179 10.94 -6.65 4.08
C CYS A 179 9.46 -6.58 4.46
N TYR A 180 8.57 -7.01 3.57
CA TYR A 180 7.12 -6.99 3.83
C TYR A 180 6.68 -7.96 4.93
N MET A 181 7.51 -8.96 5.27
CA MET A 181 7.20 -9.97 6.29
C MET A 181 7.62 -9.53 7.70
N CYS A 182 8.81 -8.94 7.85
CA CYS A 182 9.33 -8.53 9.17
C CYS A 182 9.42 -7.02 9.37
N GLY A 183 9.20 -6.21 8.33
CA GLY A 183 9.28 -4.75 8.38
C GLY A 183 10.70 -4.18 8.49
N LEU A 184 11.73 -5.02 8.51
CA LEU A 184 13.12 -4.59 8.64
C LEU A 184 13.71 -4.15 7.29
N PRO A 185 14.58 -3.13 7.28
CA PRO A 185 15.35 -2.78 6.09
C PRO A 185 16.42 -3.86 5.82
N VAL A 186 16.45 -4.37 4.60
CA VAL A 186 17.38 -5.40 4.14
C VAL A 186 18.14 -4.87 2.94
N SER A 187 19.46 -5.03 2.90
CA SER A 187 20.24 -4.60 1.73
C SER A 187 19.80 -5.40 0.48
N ILE A 188 19.82 -4.74 -0.68
CA ILE A 188 19.42 -5.38 -1.95
C ILE A 188 20.21 -6.68 -2.19
N GLU A 189 21.51 -6.66 -1.89
CA GLU A 189 22.42 -7.79 -2.05
C GLU A 189 22.06 -8.99 -1.14
N ARG A 190 21.48 -8.73 0.03
CA ARG A 190 21.06 -9.78 0.99
C ARG A 190 19.61 -10.19 0.85
N THR A 191 18.85 -9.56 -0.05
CA THR A 191 17.38 -9.75 -0.11
C THR A 191 16.99 -11.19 -0.41
N ALA A 192 17.68 -11.86 -1.35
CA ALA A 192 17.41 -13.26 -1.67
C ALA A 192 17.67 -14.20 -0.47
N ARG A 193 18.84 -14.04 0.17
CA ARG A 193 19.20 -14.82 1.36
C ARG A 193 18.28 -14.52 2.55
N HIS A 194 17.84 -13.27 2.70
CA HIS A 194 16.91 -12.90 3.75
C HIS A 194 15.58 -13.64 3.61
N PHE A 195 14.99 -13.65 2.42
CA PHE A 195 13.71 -14.33 2.19
C PHE A 195 13.80 -15.85 2.27
N ALA A 196 14.93 -16.44 1.88
CA ALA A 196 15.16 -17.87 2.03
C ALA A 196 15.42 -18.24 3.50
N ASP A 197 16.40 -17.59 4.14
CA ASP A 197 17.10 -18.17 5.30
C ASP A 197 17.02 -17.32 6.58
N GLU A 198 16.95 -16.00 6.47
CA GLU A 198 17.12 -15.11 7.63
C GLU A 198 15.81 -14.49 8.15
N CYS A 199 14.75 -14.46 7.33
CA CYS A 199 13.50 -13.80 7.71
C CYS A 199 12.74 -14.62 8.75
N VAL A 200 12.65 -14.06 9.97
CA VAL A 200 11.96 -14.64 11.11
C VAL A 200 10.46 -14.90 10.83
N ASN A 201 9.86 -14.11 9.95
CA ASN A 201 8.44 -14.25 9.56
C ASN A 201 8.27 -14.97 8.22
N ARG A 202 9.30 -15.64 7.68
CA ARG A 202 9.16 -16.40 6.43
C ARG A 202 8.08 -17.47 6.59
N PRO A 203 7.22 -17.69 5.58
CA PRO A 203 6.29 -18.78 5.62
C PRO A 203 7.01 -20.09 5.24
N GLN A 204 6.59 -21.19 5.86
CA GLN A 204 7.08 -22.55 5.64
C GLN A 204 5.87 -23.45 5.36
N LEU A 205 5.98 -24.34 4.38
CA LEU A 205 4.93 -25.30 4.07
C LEU A 205 5.08 -26.53 4.97
N CYS A 206 4.09 -26.79 5.82
CA CYS A 206 4.03 -28.02 6.59
C CYS A 206 3.75 -29.21 5.68
N THR A 207 4.63 -30.22 5.65
CA THR A 207 4.42 -31.43 4.84
C THR A 207 3.38 -32.38 5.42
N VAL A 208 3.00 -32.21 6.69
CA VAL A 208 2.00 -33.05 7.37
C VAL A 208 0.58 -32.55 7.07
N CYS A 209 0.33 -31.23 7.18
CA CYS A 209 -1.00 -30.66 6.98
C CYS A 209 -1.14 -29.73 5.78
N LEU A 210 -0.05 -29.49 5.03
CA LEU A 210 0.00 -28.62 3.86
C LEU A 210 -0.36 -27.14 4.13
N GLN A 211 -0.29 -26.70 5.40
CA GLN A 211 -0.53 -25.31 5.78
C GLN A 211 0.75 -24.48 5.69
N MET A 212 0.61 -23.20 5.30
CA MET A 212 1.68 -22.21 5.38
C MET A 212 1.75 -21.68 6.82
N VAL A 213 2.88 -21.91 7.49
CA VAL A 213 3.11 -21.54 8.90
C VAL A 213 4.32 -20.62 8.97
N ARG A 214 4.28 -19.60 9.84
CA ARG A 214 5.44 -18.71 10.02
C ARG A 214 6.58 -19.44 10.69
N GLN A 215 7.82 -19.10 10.33
CA GLN A 215 9.01 -19.69 10.94
C GLN A 215 9.04 -19.54 12.48
N THR A 216 8.56 -18.43 13.03
CA THR A 216 8.40 -18.23 14.49
C THR A 216 7.46 -19.23 15.17
N GLU A 217 6.48 -19.74 14.44
CA GLU A 217 5.43 -20.61 14.95
C GLU A 217 5.69 -22.09 14.61
N TRP A 218 6.70 -22.35 13.76
CA TRP A 218 6.99 -23.66 13.20
C TRP A 218 7.26 -24.74 14.26
N GLU A 219 8.11 -24.44 15.25
CA GLU A 219 8.44 -25.41 16.30
C GLU A 219 7.22 -25.79 17.15
N GLN A 220 6.32 -24.83 17.39
CA GLN A 220 5.09 -25.12 18.12
C GLN A 220 4.14 -25.95 17.24
N HIS A 221 3.99 -25.58 15.97
CA HIS A 221 3.16 -26.30 15.01
C HIS A 221 3.58 -27.78 14.85
N VAL A 222 4.88 -28.05 14.72
CA VAL A 222 5.40 -29.42 14.62
C VAL A 222 5.14 -30.20 15.92
N ARG A 223 5.31 -29.57 17.09
CA ARG A 223 4.98 -30.20 18.38
C ARG A 223 3.52 -30.58 18.49
N ASP A 224 2.61 -29.74 18.00
CA ASP A 224 1.18 -30.04 17.98
C ASP A 224 0.86 -31.24 17.08
N HIS A 225 1.51 -31.36 15.92
CA HIS A 225 1.40 -32.56 15.07
C HIS A 225 1.90 -33.83 15.77
N LEU A 226 3.08 -33.77 16.41
CA LEU A 226 3.63 -34.91 17.15
C LEU A 226 2.72 -35.34 18.30
N ARG A 227 2.08 -34.38 18.98
CA ARG A 227 1.08 -34.66 20.01
C ARG A 227 -0.11 -35.40 19.41
N HIS A 228 -0.72 -34.89 18.34
CA HIS A 228 -1.88 -35.53 17.72
C HIS A 228 -1.57 -36.93 17.17
N ILE A 229 -0.38 -37.14 16.59
CA ILE A 229 0.05 -38.47 16.12
C ILE A 229 0.20 -39.43 17.30
N ARG A 230 0.77 -38.98 18.42
CA ARG A 230 0.90 -39.80 19.62
C ARG A 230 -0.45 -40.18 20.21
N GLU A 231 -1.35 -39.22 20.35
CA GLU A 231 -2.72 -39.46 20.84
C GLU A 231 -3.48 -40.45 19.94
N ALA A 232 -3.35 -40.30 18.61
CA ALA A 232 -3.94 -41.22 17.65
C ALA A 232 -3.34 -42.64 17.76
N TRP A 233 -2.02 -42.75 17.94
CA TRP A 233 -1.33 -44.03 18.13
C TRP A 233 -1.79 -44.73 19.42
N GLU A 234 -1.84 -44.01 20.55
CA GLU A 234 -2.30 -44.55 21.83
C GLU A 234 -3.76 -45.05 21.74
N HIS A 235 -4.61 -44.31 21.02
CA HIS A 235 -5.98 -44.73 20.75
C HIS A 235 -6.04 -46.03 19.91
N GLN A 236 -5.26 -46.11 18.83
CA GLN A 236 -5.19 -47.32 18.00
C GLN A 236 -4.63 -48.52 18.76
N GLN A 237 -3.60 -48.33 19.59
CA GLN A 237 -3.02 -49.38 20.42
C GLN A 237 -4.04 -49.92 21.42
N THR A 238 -4.79 -49.03 22.07
CA THR A 238 -5.88 -49.41 23.00
C THR A 238 -6.96 -50.21 22.27
N PHE A 239 -7.33 -49.79 21.05
CA PHE A 239 -8.29 -50.52 20.22
C PHE A 239 -7.81 -51.94 19.87
N VAL A 240 -6.55 -52.07 19.41
CA VAL A 240 -5.96 -53.38 19.07
C VAL A 240 -5.87 -54.29 20.29
N GLN A 241 -5.50 -53.75 21.46
CA GLN A 241 -5.44 -54.51 22.70
C GLN A 241 -6.82 -55.06 23.10
N ARG A 242 -7.87 -54.22 23.03
CA ARG A 242 -9.25 -54.66 23.31
C ARG A 242 -9.70 -55.75 22.33
N ALA A 243 -9.50 -55.55 21.03
CA ALA A 243 -9.83 -56.56 20.03
C ALA A 243 -9.08 -57.88 20.26
N THR A 244 -7.81 -57.83 20.64
CA THR A 244 -7.00 -59.02 20.97
C THR A 244 -7.54 -59.74 22.20
N GLN A 245 -7.94 -59.00 23.24
CA GLN A 245 -8.55 -59.56 24.44
C GLN A 245 -9.89 -60.25 24.13
N GLU A 246 -10.76 -59.61 23.36
CA GLU A 246 -12.05 -60.18 22.93
C GLU A 246 -11.86 -61.46 22.10
N LEU A 247 -10.92 -61.48 21.16
CA LEU A 247 -10.59 -62.67 20.38
C LEU A 247 -10.04 -63.80 21.26
N SER A 248 -9.22 -63.47 22.28
CA SER A 248 -8.73 -64.47 23.23
C SER A 248 -9.85 -65.11 24.04
N LEU A 249 -10.82 -64.30 24.48
CA LEU A 249 -11.99 -64.77 25.23
C LEU A 249 -12.86 -65.67 24.36
N LEU A 250 -13.15 -65.26 23.12
CA LEU A 250 -13.90 -66.07 22.16
C LEU A 250 -13.21 -67.41 21.89
N ARG A 251 -11.88 -67.40 21.74
CA ARG A 251 -11.10 -68.64 21.56
C ARG A 251 -11.25 -69.57 22.75
N THR A 252 -11.15 -69.07 23.98
CA THR A 252 -11.32 -69.88 25.20
C THR A 252 -12.72 -70.48 25.27
N LEU A 253 -13.77 -69.69 24.99
CA LEU A 253 -15.15 -70.16 24.99
C LEU A 253 -15.39 -71.24 23.92
N LEU A 254 -14.78 -71.12 22.75
CA LEU A 254 -14.88 -72.15 21.70
C LEU A 254 -14.17 -73.44 22.09
N LEU A 255 -13.02 -73.35 22.76
CA LEU A 255 -12.30 -74.52 23.28
C LEU A 255 -13.10 -75.22 24.40
N GLU A 256 -13.66 -74.46 25.33
CA GLU A 256 -14.52 -75.00 26.40
C GLU A 256 -15.75 -75.70 25.82
N ARG A 257 -16.38 -75.10 24.81
CA ARG A 257 -17.51 -75.72 24.11
C ARG A 257 -17.12 -77.00 23.37
N GLY A 258 -15.97 -77.00 22.69
CA GLY A 258 -15.44 -78.19 22.02
C GLY A 258 -15.18 -79.34 23.00
N ASN A 259 -14.51 -79.06 24.11
CA ASN A 259 -14.23 -80.05 25.17
C ASN A 259 -15.53 -80.60 25.80
N ALA A 260 -16.54 -79.75 26.01
CA ALA A 260 -17.84 -80.19 26.52
C ALA A 260 -18.56 -81.13 25.54
N GLN A 261 -18.54 -80.82 24.24
CA GLN A 261 -19.12 -81.69 23.21
C GLN A 261 -18.39 -83.03 23.11
N GLU A 262 -17.06 -83.05 23.18
CA GLU A 262 -16.27 -84.29 23.20
C GLU A 262 -16.57 -85.16 24.44
N ALA A 263 -16.76 -84.53 25.60
CA ALA A 263 -17.14 -85.24 26.84
C ALA A 263 -18.55 -85.86 26.74
N ASP A 264 -19.51 -85.12 26.19
CA ASP A 264 -20.89 -85.62 25.96
C ASP A 264 -20.90 -86.79 24.95
N GLU A 265 -20.13 -86.68 23.86
CA GLU A 265 -19.98 -87.75 22.87
C GLU A 265 -19.29 -89.01 23.43
N ALA A 266 -18.29 -88.84 24.29
CA ALA A 266 -17.63 -89.95 24.97
C ALA A 266 -18.58 -90.68 25.91
N GLY A 267 -19.35 -89.95 26.72
CA GLY A 267 -20.37 -90.53 27.60
C GLY A 267 -21.43 -91.32 26.82
N SER A 268 -21.94 -90.75 25.72
CA SER A 268 -22.93 -91.46 24.88
C SER A 268 -22.36 -92.72 24.20
N ARG A 269 -21.05 -92.79 23.91
CA ARG A 269 -20.40 -94.00 23.37
C ARG A 269 -20.25 -95.09 24.42
N ASP A 270 -19.92 -94.72 25.66
CA ASP A 270 -19.82 -95.67 26.77
C ASP A 270 -21.19 -96.26 27.11
N ASP A 271 -22.26 -95.44 27.13
CA ASP A 271 -23.64 -95.90 27.32
C ASP A 271 -24.05 -96.94 26.24
N LEU A 272 -23.74 -96.65 24.97
CA LEU A 272 -24.02 -97.59 23.86
C LEU A 272 -23.21 -98.89 23.97
N ARG A 273 -22.00 -98.83 24.53
CA ARG A 273 -21.15 -100.00 24.72
C ARG A 273 -21.65 -100.87 25.87
N GLU A 274 -22.06 -100.29 27.00
CA GLU A 274 -22.67 -101.02 28.11
C GLU A 274 -23.99 -101.70 27.67
N GLU A 275 -24.79 -101.04 26.84
CA GLU A 275 -26.02 -101.62 26.30
C GLU A 275 -25.74 -102.81 25.35
N GLN A 276 -24.63 -102.77 24.59
CA GLN A 276 -24.19 -103.89 23.75
C GLN A 276 -23.63 -105.05 24.57
N GLU A 277 -22.87 -104.79 25.63
CA GLU A 277 -22.31 -105.84 26.51
C GLU A 277 -23.40 -106.53 27.36
N SER A 278 -24.57 -105.90 27.54
CA SER A 278 -25.71 -106.43 28.31
C SER A 278 -26.67 -107.32 27.50
N ARG A 279 -26.48 -107.44 26.17
CA ARG A 279 -27.33 -108.24 25.27
C ARG A 279 -26.65 -109.55 24.87
#